data_AF-A0A1C9CBL5-F1
#
_entry.id   AF-A0A1C9CBL5-F1
#
_cell.length_a   1.000
_cell.length_b   1.000
_cell.length_c   1.000
_cell.angle_alpha   90.00
_cell.angle_beta   90.00
_cell.angle_gamma   90.00
#
_symmetry.space_group_name_H-M   'P 1'
#
loop_
_entity.id
_entity.type
_entity.pdbx_description
1 polymer ?
#
loop_
_entity_poly.entity_id
_entity_poly.type
_entity_poly.pdbx_seq_one_letter_code
_entity_poly.pdbx_strand_id
1 'polypeptide(L)'
;MNPYYFALASEKFLLRQEPIEEILRERTKYYEYMNKPIDFWLIKPNLFLEVPEILEVGKKLSGPIAAVISTNVLFITWLKLRLSFVITGSITKTILK
;
A
#
# COMPACT_ATOMS: atom_id res chain seq x y z
N MET A 1 8.08 -17.83 -3.25
CA MET A 1 8.15 -16.37 -2.99
C MET A 1 6.73 -15.88 -2.80
N ASN A 2 6.42 -15.28 -1.65
CA ASN A 2 5.11 -14.65 -1.47
C ASN A 2 5.17 -13.27 -2.13
N PRO A 3 4.38 -13.01 -3.19
CA PRO A 3 4.37 -11.72 -3.84
C PRO A 3 3.83 -10.65 -2.88
N TYR A 4 4.45 -9.47 -2.92
CA TYR A 4 3.85 -8.28 -2.31
C TYR A 4 2.82 -7.70 -3.29
N TYR A 5 1.76 -7.13 -2.75
CA TYR A 5 0.72 -6.43 -3.51
C TYR A 5 0.68 -4.99 -3.03
N PHE A 6 0.36 -4.06 -3.93
CA PHE A 6 0.31 -2.64 -3.59
C PHE A 6 -0.97 -1.98 -4.06
N ALA A 7 -1.39 -0.94 -3.33
CA ALA A 7 -2.35 0.08 -3.74
C ALA A 7 -1.66 1.45 -3.71
N LEU A 8 -1.42 2.02 -4.88
CA LEU A 8 -0.68 3.26 -5.12
C LEU A 8 -1.62 4.41 -5.48
N ALA A 9 -1.44 5.57 -4.88
CA ALA A 9 -2.10 6.81 -5.29
C ALA A 9 -1.24 8.04 -4.99
N SER A 10 -1.75 9.23 -5.32
CA SER A 10 -1.11 10.46 -4.86
C SER A 10 -1.15 10.54 -3.32
N GLU A 11 -0.08 11.05 -2.72
CA GLU A 11 0.01 11.22 -1.26
C GLU A 11 -1.13 12.10 -0.74
N LYS A 12 -1.46 13.17 -1.48
CA LYS A 12 -2.58 14.06 -1.15
C LYS A 12 -3.92 13.32 -1.09
N PHE A 13 -4.18 12.42 -2.03
CA PHE A 13 -5.40 11.62 -2.03
C PHE A 13 -5.41 10.65 -0.84
N LEU A 14 -4.36 9.83 -0.74
CA LEU A 14 -4.31 8.73 0.21
C LEU A 14 -4.28 9.22 1.68
N LEU A 15 -3.54 10.30 1.98
CA LEU A 15 -3.32 10.77 3.36
C LEU A 15 -4.24 11.91 3.79
N ARG A 16 -4.86 12.65 2.87
CA ARG A 16 -5.67 13.84 3.22
C ARG A 16 -7.13 13.77 2.80
N GLN A 17 -7.47 12.96 1.80
CA GLN A 17 -8.86 12.86 1.31
C GLN A 17 -9.53 11.57 1.78
N GLU A 18 -8.75 10.50 1.91
CA GLU A 18 -9.24 9.20 2.35
C GLU A 18 -8.88 8.91 3.82
N PRO A 19 -9.72 8.16 4.54
CA PRO A 19 -9.46 7.79 5.94
C PRO A 19 -8.46 6.61 6.05
N ILE A 20 -7.34 6.64 5.32
CA ILE A 20 -6.41 5.50 5.29
C ILE A 20 -5.77 5.24 6.65
N GLU A 21 -5.50 6.31 7.42
CA GLU A 21 -4.92 6.19 8.77
C GLU A 21 -5.85 5.39 9.69
N GLU A 22 -7.16 5.70 9.67
CA GLU A 22 -8.18 4.99 10.43
C GLU A 22 -8.21 3.50 10.05
N ILE A 23 -8.26 3.22 8.74
CA ILE A 23 -8.29 1.85 8.21
C ILE A 23 -7.08 1.05 8.70
N LEU A 24 -5.88 1.61 8.61
CA LEU A 24 -4.65 0.94 8.99
C LEU A 24 -4.54 0.79 10.51
N ARG A 25 -4.98 1.79 11.29
CA ARG A 25 -4.99 1.74 12.75
C ARG A 25 -5.93 0.64 13.26
N GLU A 26 -7.17 0.61 12.78
CA GLU A 26 -8.14 -0.42 13.19
C GLU A 26 -7.71 -1.82 12.75
N ARG A 27 -7.11 -1.94 11.54
CA ARG A 27 -6.53 -3.21 11.10
C ARG A 27 -5.36 -3.66 11.99
N THR A 28 -4.51 -2.73 12.42
CA THR A 28 -3.39 -3.02 13.33
C THR A 28 -3.90 -3.56 14.67
N LYS A 29 -4.88 -2.88 15.27
CA LYS A 29 -5.55 -3.37 16.50
C LYS A 29 -6.17 -4.75 16.32
N TYR A 30 -6.82 -5.01 15.18
CA TYR A 30 -7.37 -6.33 14.88
C TYR A 30 -6.28 -7.41 14.80
N TYR A 31 -5.13 -7.11 14.18
CA TYR A 31 -4.01 -8.05 14.09
C TYR A 31 -3.40 -8.35 15.46
N GLU A 32 -3.20 -7.31 16.28
CA GLU A 32 -2.72 -7.45 17.66
C GLU A 32 -3.69 -8.30 18.50
N TYR A 33 -4.99 -7.99 18.46
CA TYR A 33 -6.02 -8.73 19.17
C TYR A 33 -6.07 -10.22 18.77
N MET A 34 -5.86 -10.51 17.48
CA MET A 34 -5.86 -11.87 16.94
C MET A 34 -4.49 -12.57 17.02
N ASN A 35 -3.48 -11.92 17.60
CA ASN A 35 -2.09 -12.38 17.66
C ASN A 35 -1.52 -12.77 16.26
N LYS A 36 -1.82 -11.94 15.26
CA LYS A 36 -1.38 -12.12 13.86
C LYS A 36 -0.19 -11.20 13.56
N PRO A 37 0.84 -11.68 12.85
CA PRO A 37 1.95 -10.84 12.41
C PRO A 37 1.45 -9.81 11.39
N ILE A 38 1.92 -8.57 11.51
CA ILE A 38 1.60 -7.50 10.55
C ILE A 38 2.18 -7.85 9.18
N ASP A 39 1.33 -7.78 8.18
CA ASP A 39 1.64 -8.13 6.80
C ASP A 39 1.30 -7.00 5.82
N PHE A 40 1.22 -5.77 6.32
CA PHE A 40 0.90 -4.57 5.55
C PHE A 40 1.62 -3.31 6.08
N TRP A 41 1.94 -2.38 5.18
CA TRP A 41 2.66 -1.14 5.50
C TRP A 41 2.23 0.01 4.60
N LEU A 42 2.26 1.24 5.14
CA LEU A 42 2.15 2.47 4.37
C LEU A 42 3.55 2.97 4.02
N ILE A 43 3.83 3.08 2.73
CA ILE A 43 5.13 3.52 2.19
C ILE A 43 4.99 4.93 1.60
N LYS A 44 5.95 5.78 1.97
CA LYS A 44 6.07 7.17 1.53
C LYS A 44 7.09 7.33 0.38
N PRO A 45 7.05 8.46 -0.37
CA PRO A 45 7.86 8.68 -1.57
C PRO A 45 9.33 8.27 -1.45
N ASN A 46 9.95 8.58 -0.32
CA ASN A 46 11.37 8.38 -0.06
C ASN A 46 11.80 6.90 -0.01
N LEU A 47 10.88 5.97 0.23
CA LEU A 47 11.18 4.54 0.27
C LEU A 47 10.98 3.83 -1.08
N PHE A 48 10.37 4.48 -2.10
CA PHE A 48 10.13 3.83 -3.40
C PHE A 48 11.37 3.70 -4.28
N LEU A 49 12.50 4.32 -3.92
CA LEU A 49 13.77 4.17 -4.63
C LEU A 49 14.21 2.70 -4.72
N GLU A 50 13.73 1.85 -3.80
CA GLU A 50 14.04 0.43 -3.74
C GLU A 50 13.05 -0.45 -4.54
N VAL A 51 11.99 0.15 -5.12
CA VAL A 51 10.90 -0.57 -5.82
C VAL A 51 10.60 0.05 -7.19
N PRO A 52 11.42 -0.25 -8.22
CA PRO A 52 11.28 0.30 -9.57
C PRO A 52 9.89 0.08 -10.19
N GLU A 53 9.26 -1.06 -9.89
CA GLU A 53 7.92 -1.40 -10.39
C GLU A 53 6.85 -0.40 -9.92
N ILE A 54 6.95 0.09 -8.69
CA ILE A 54 6.05 1.12 -8.16
C ILE A 54 6.34 2.46 -8.82
N LEU A 55 7.62 2.81 -9.01
CA LEU A 55 8.02 4.07 -9.64
C LEU A 55 7.53 4.16 -11.09
N GLU A 56 7.70 3.10 -11.89
CA GLU A 56 7.23 3.05 -13.28
C GLU A 56 5.73 3.27 -13.38
N VAL A 57 4.95 2.61 -12.50
CA VAL A 57 3.49 2.81 -12.45
C VAL A 57 3.14 4.19 -11.92
N GLY A 58 3.91 4.69 -10.95
CA GLY A 58 3.75 6.00 -10.32
C GLY A 58 4.01 7.19 -11.24
N LYS A 59 4.75 7.03 -12.34
CA LYS A 59 4.94 8.08 -13.36
C LYS A 59 3.63 8.59 -13.96
N LYS A 60 2.55 7.80 -13.88
CA LYS A 60 1.20 8.20 -14.31
C LYS A 60 0.52 9.20 -13.36
N LEU A 61 1.02 9.31 -12.13
CA LEU A 61 0.50 10.19 -11.10
C LEU A 61 1.29 11.49 -11.07
N SER A 62 0.60 12.61 -10.86
CA SER A 62 1.24 13.91 -10.72
C SER A 62 1.61 14.17 -9.25
N GLY A 63 2.90 14.43 -8.99
CA GLY A 63 3.40 14.82 -7.67
C GLY A 63 3.79 13.65 -6.76
N PRO A 64 3.89 13.88 -5.43
CA PRO A 64 4.26 12.85 -4.47
C PRO A 64 3.27 11.70 -4.44
N ILE A 65 3.78 10.47 -4.40
CA ILE A 65 3.00 9.23 -4.38
C ILE A 65 3.11 8.53 -3.02
N ALA A 66 2.08 7.80 -2.62
CA ALA A 66 2.08 6.95 -1.44
C ALA A 66 1.41 5.62 -1.76
N ALA A 67 1.83 4.55 -1.09
CA ALA A 67 1.34 3.21 -1.36
C ALA A 67 1.07 2.45 -0.07
N VAL A 68 0.00 1.65 -0.07
CA VAL A 68 -0.16 0.57 0.91
C VAL A 68 0.35 -0.71 0.28
N ILE A 69 1.30 -1.38 0.91
CA ILE A 69 1.83 -2.67 0.48
C ILE A 69 1.37 -3.75 1.45
N SER A 70 1.04 -4.94 0.96
CA SER A 70 0.73 -6.10 1.80
C SER A 70 1.03 -7.41 1.09
N THR A 71 1.30 -8.48 1.84
CA THR A 71 1.32 -9.85 1.28
C THR A 71 -0.08 -10.42 1.08
N ASN A 72 -1.13 -9.73 1.54
CA ASN A 72 -2.52 -10.14 1.42
C ASN A 72 -3.20 -9.47 0.22
N VAL A 73 -3.37 -10.23 -0.87
CA VAL A 73 -4.03 -9.75 -2.10
C VAL A 73 -5.48 -9.31 -1.87
N LEU A 74 -6.21 -9.96 -0.96
CA LEU A 74 -7.60 -9.63 -0.68
C LEU A 74 -7.71 -8.26 -0.01
N PHE A 75 -6.75 -7.93 0.87
CA PHE A 75 -6.70 -6.61 1.50
C PHE A 75 -6.45 -5.51 0.46
N ILE A 76 -5.50 -5.71 -0.46
CA ILE A 76 -5.24 -4.73 -1.54
C ILE A 76 -6.41 -4.62 -2.51
N THR A 77 -7.06 -5.74 -2.83
CA THR A 77 -8.28 -5.76 -3.66
C THR A 77 -9.42 -4.99 -2.99
N TRP A 78 -9.60 -5.18 -1.68
CA TRP A 78 -10.57 -4.43 -0.90
C TRP A 78 -10.27 -2.93 -0.90
N LEU A 79 -9.00 -2.53 -0.73
CA LEU A 79 -8.59 -1.12 -0.84
C LEU A 79 -8.90 -0.55 -2.23
N LYS A 80 -8.70 -1.32 -3.31
CA LYS A 80 -9.07 -0.90 -4.67
C LYS A 80 -10.56 -0.59 -4.80
N LEU A 81 -11.41 -1.46 -4.26
CA LEU A 81 -12.87 -1.25 -4.29
C LEU A 81 -13.29 -0.09 -3.39
N ARG A 82 -12.68 0.04 -2.21
CA ARG A 82 -13.05 1.06 -1.22
C ARG A 82 -12.66 2.48 -1.64
N LEU A 83 -11.48 2.63 -2.22
CA LEU A 83 -10.87 3.92 -2.54
C LEU A 83 -11.07 4.33 -4.01
N SER A 84 -11.38 3.37 -4.90
CA SER A 84 -11.60 3.53 -6.35
C SER A 84 -10.39 4.06 -7.15
N PHE A 85 -9.86 5.23 -6.79
CA PHE A 85 -8.81 5.98 -7.49
C PHE A 85 -7.38 5.59 -7.10
N VAL A 86 -7.18 4.31 -6.79
CA VAL A 86 -5.85 3.73 -6.55
C VAL A 86 -5.44 2.82 -7.70
N ILE A 87 -4.16 2.79 -8.03
CA ILE A 87 -3.57 1.83 -8.96
C ILE A 87 -3.08 0.64 -8.15
N THR A 88 -3.44 -0.59 -8.55
CA THR A 88 -2.99 -1.81 -7.86
C THR A 88 -2.09 -2.66 -8.73
N GLY A 89 -1.24 -3.45 -8.10
CA GLY A 89 -0.35 -4.41 -8.77
C GLY A 89 0.35 -5.32 -7.77
N SER A 90 1.30 -6.10 -8.27
CA SER A 90 2.15 -6.98 -7.47
C SER A 90 3.64 -6.70 -7.72
N ILE A 91 4.47 -7.05 -6.74
CA ILE A 91 5.91 -6.91 -6.76
C ILE A 91 6.49 -8.30 -6.54
N THR A 92 7.32 -8.73 -7.48
CA THR A 92 7.93 -10.05 -7.47
C THR A 92 9.23 -10.04 -6.66
N LYS A 93 9.86 -8.88 -6.45
CA LYS A 93 11.14 -8.75 -5.75
C LYS A 93 10.96 -8.63 -4.24
N THR A 94 11.88 -9.20 -3.46
CA THR A 94 11.90 -9.03 -2.00
C THR A 94 12.33 -7.60 -1.68
N ILE A 95 11.42 -6.80 -1.13
CA ILE A 95 11.61 -5.37 -0.81
C ILE A 95 12.39 -5.19 0.52
N LEU A 96 12.67 -6.27 1.25
CA LEU A 96 13.26 -6.21 2.59
C LEU A 96 14.57 -7.01 2.63
N LYS A 97 15.70 -6.31 2.71
CA LYS A 97 16.95 -6.82 3.30
C LYS A 97 17.27 -5.98 4.53
#